data_AF-A0A7C3LW26-F1
#
_entry.id   AF-A0A7C3LW26-F1
#
_cell.length_a   1.000
_cell.length_b   1.000
_cell.length_c   1.000
_cell.angle_alpha   90.00
_cell.angle_beta   90.00
_cell.angle_gamma   90.00
#
_symmetry.space_group_name_H-M   'P 1'
#
loop_
_entity.id
_entity.type
_entity.pdbx_description
1 polymer ?
#
loop_
_entity_poly.entity_id
_entity_poly.type
_entity_poly.pdbx_seq_one_letter_code
_entity_poly.pdbx_strand_id
1 'polypeptide(L)'
;EAIIDYMKKKYNLLIGERTAEEIKINIGSAFPLEEELTMDVNGRSLVEGLPKMVKITSEEIREALKDTLSQIVNAIRNILEETPPELASDLIENGLTIAGGGALLRGIDKLISQETKLPVVLADDPLSAVVRGTGKMLEESRYLKEFPQE
;
A
#
# COMPACT_ATOMS: atom_id res chain seq x y z
N GLU A 1 -11.63 3.83 0.75
CA GLU A 1 -12.92 3.27 0.28
C GLU A 1 -13.08 1.79 0.58
N ALA A 2 -12.19 0.90 0.10
CA ALA A 2 -12.31 -0.55 0.26
C ALA A 2 -12.66 -1.04 1.69
N ILE A 3 -11.99 -0.52 2.72
CA ILE A 3 -12.29 -0.85 4.12
C ILE A 3 -13.70 -0.37 4.53
N ILE A 4 -14.12 0.83 4.12
CA ILE A 4 -15.45 1.37 4.42
C ILE A 4 -16.52 0.45 3.82
N ASP A 5 -16.35 0.06 2.56
CA ASP A 5 -17.28 -0.83 1.87
C ASP A 5 -17.32 -2.22 2.49
N TYR A 6 -16.17 -2.75 2.92
CA TYR A 6 -16.10 -4.01 3.65
C TYR A 6 -16.90 -3.95 4.95
N MET A 7 -16.70 -2.92 5.77
CA MET A 7 -17.42 -2.72 7.03
C MET A 7 -18.93 -2.59 6.80
N LYS A 8 -19.31 -1.86 5.75
CA LYS A 8 -20.72 -1.72 5.35
C LYS A 8 -21.34 -3.05 4.93
N LYS A 9 -20.67 -3.83 4.09
CA LYS A 9 -21.18 -5.11 3.56
C LYS A 9 -21.20 -6.22 4.61
N LYS A 10 -20.12 -6.39 5.39
CA LYS A 10 -19.96 -7.51 6.32
C LYS A 10 -20.65 -7.28 7.66
N TYR A 11 -20.60 -6.05 8.18
CA TYR A 11 -21.10 -5.74 9.54
C TYR A 11 -22.34 -4.85 9.58
N ASN A 12 -22.83 -4.37 8.42
CA ASN A 12 -23.82 -3.30 8.34
C ASN A 12 -23.41 -2.09 9.17
N LEU A 13 -22.10 -1.76 9.18
CA LEU A 13 -21.53 -0.70 9.99
C LEU A 13 -21.03 0.43 9.09
N LEU A 14 -21.56 1.63 9.29
CA LEU A 14 -21.07 2.84 8.65
C LEU A 14 -19.92 3.44 9.46
N ILE A 15 -18.77 3.63 8.80
CA ILE A 15 -17.59 4.31 9.34
C ILE A 15 -17.13 5.41 8.38
N GLY A 16 -16.42 6.41 8.91
CA GLY A 16 -15.83 7.49 8.10
C GLY A 16 -14.44 7.16 7.59
N GLU A 17 -13.92 7.99 6.69
CA GLU A 17 -12.58 7.84 6.10
C GLU A 17 -11.47 7.82 7.15
N ARG A 18 -11.53 8.70 8.15
CA ARG A 18 -10.54 8.73 9.23
C ARG A 18 -10.46 7.40 9.97
N THR A 19 -11.60 6.80 10.33
CA THR A 19 -11.64 5.51 11.00
C THR A 19 -11.12 4.40 10.09
N ALA A 20 -11.46 4.43 8.80
CA ALA A 20 -10.92 3.47 7.84
C ALA A 20 -9.40 3.59 7.69
N GLU A 21 -8.85 4.81 7.74
CA GLU A 21 -7.41 5.05 7.72
C GLU A 21 -6.73 4.55 8.99
N GLU A 22 -7.32 4.81 10.16
CA GLU A 22 -6.83 4.29 11.44
C GLU A 22 -6.80 2.75 11.44
N ILE A 23 -7.84 2.10 10.89
CA ILE A 23 -7.86 0.63 10.71
C ILE A 23 -6.70 0.19 9.81
N LYS A 24 -6.51 0.84 8.64
CA LYS A 24 -5.45 0.52 7.68
C LYS A 24 -4.06 0.63 8.33
N ILE A 25 -3.81 1.69 9.08
CA ILE A 25 -2.52 1.94 9.73
C ILE A 25 -2.26 0.92 10.85
N ASN A 26 -3.27 0.68 11.70
CA ASN A 26 -3.09 -0.14 12.90
C ASN A 26 -3.01 -1.64 12.59
N ILE A 27 -3.91 -2.16 11.76
CA ILE A 27 -4.03 -3.60 11.51
C ILE A 27 -4.03 -4.00 10.03
N GLY A 28 -3.89 -3.05 9.11
CA GLY A 28 -3.79 -3.37 7.68
C GLY A 28 -2.55 -4.21 7.35
N SER A 29 -2.75 -5.22 6.50
CA SER A 29 -1.69 -6.06 5.95
C SER A 29 -1.97 -6.40 4.48
N ALA A 30 -0.92 -6.53 3.69
CA ALA A 30 -0.96 -7.01 2.30
C ALA A 30 -0.62 -8.50 2.19
N PHE A 31 -0.07 -9.09 3.25
CA PHE A 31 0.39 -10.49 3.29
C PHE A 31 0.04 -11.14 4.63
N PRO A 32 -0.13 -12.47 4.70
CA PRO A 32 -0.29 -13.20 5.97
C PRO A 32 0.74 -12.81 7.02
N LEU A 33 0.27 -12.62 8.26
CA LEU A 33 1.11 -12.33 9.42
C LEU A 33 1.31 -13.63 10.21
N GLU A 34 2.43 -13.73 10.95
CA GLU A 34 2.64 -14.85 11.88
C GLU A 34 1.57 -14.85 12.99
N GLU A 35 1.24 -13.66 13.48
CA GLU A 35 0.14 -13.42 14.41
C GLU A 35 -0.78 -12.35 13.81
N GLU A 36 -2.04 -12.71 13.61
CA GLU A 36 -3.05 -11.77 13.11
C GLU A 36 -3.43 -10.78 14.22
N LEU A 37 -3.55 -9.51 13.83
CA LEU A 37 -3.89 -8.40 14.70
C LEU A 37 -5.41 -8.24 14.80
N THR A 38 -5.88 -7.62 15.88
CA THR A 38 -7.30 -7.27 16.05
C THR A 38 -7.48 -5.84 16.50
N MET A 39 -8.62 -5.25 16.19
CA MET A 39 -9.00 -3.89 16.59
C MET A 39 -10.49 -3.81 16.85
N ASP A 40 -10.90 -3.07 17.88
CA ASP A 40 -12.30 -2.71 18.10
C ASP A 40 -12.63 -1.42 17.36
N VAL A 41 -13.69 -1.45 16.55
CA VAL A 41 -14.11 -0.35 15.68
C VAL A 41 -15.51 0.09 16.05
N ASN A 42 -15.65 1.39 16.29
CA ASN A 42 -16.93 2.04 16.55
C ASN A 42 -17.47 2.65 15.26
N GLY A 43 -18.77 2.46 15.01
CA GLY A 43 -19.47 3.07 13.90
C GLY A 43 -20.97 3.15 14.15
N ARG A 44 -21.71 3.55 13.12
CA ARG A 44 -23.17 3.60 13.17
C ARG A 44 -23.75 2.35 12.52
N SER A 45 -24.55 1.59 13.27
CA SER A 45 -25.34 0.48 12.74
C SER A 45 -26.30 0.99 11.67
N LEU A 46 -26.25 0.41 10.47
CA LEU A 46 -27.20 0.71 9.39
C LEU A 46 -28.56 0.05 9.59
N VAL A 47 -28.63 -0.96 10.47
CA VAL A 47 -29.88 -1.66 10.81
C VAL A 47 -30.65 -0.89 11.88
N GLU A 48 -29.98 -0.53 12.97
CA GLU A 48 -30.62 0.08 14.15
C GLU A 48 -30.48 1.60 14.17
N GLY A 49 -29.56 2.16 13.39
CA GLY A 49 -29.24 3.60 13.38
C GLY A 49 -28.41 4.08 14.58
N LEU A 50 -28.09 3.20 15.52
CA LEU A 50 -27.38 3.50 16.78
C LEU A 50 -25.88 3.18 16.72
N PRO A 51 -25.06 3.74 17.63
CA PRO A 51 -23.65 3.35 17.76
C PRO A 51 -23.48 1.86 18.05
N LYS A 52 -22.60 1.21 17.30
CA LYS A 52 -22.25 -0.21 17.44
C LYS A 52 -20.74 -0.38 17.40
N MET A 53 -20.23 -1.27 18.25
CA MET A 53 -18.83 -1.68 18.28
C MET A 53 -18.69 -3.08 17.67
N VAL A 54 -17.68 -3.29 16.84
CA VAL A 54 -17.33 -4.61 16.28
C VAL A 54 -15.82 -4.84 16.41
N LYS A 55 -15.43 -6.09 16.66
CA LYS A 55 -14.03 -6.51 16.64
C LYS A 55 -13.71 -7.04 15.25
N ILE A 56 -12.64 -6.54 14.64
CA ILE A 56 -12.15 -6.93 13.31
C ILE A 56 -10.72 -7.44 13.38
N THR A 57 -10.31 -8.24 12.39
CA THR A 57 -8.96 -8.80 12.29
C THR A 57 -8.16 -8.25 11.10
N SER A 58 -6.83 -8.37 11.14
CA SER A 58 -5.96 -8.02 10.00
C SER A 58 -6.20 -8.88 8.76
N GLU A 59 -6.69 -10.10 8.93
CA GLU A 59 -7.10 -10.98 7.82
C GLU A 59 -8.31 -10.42 7.07
N GLU A 60 -9.31 -9.93 7.81
CA GLU A 60 -10.49 -9.29 7.23
C GLU A 60 -10.13 -8.01 6.47
N ILE A 61 -9.20 -7.22 7.01
CA ILE A 61 -8.71 -6.02 6.34
C ILE A 61 -7.87 -6.37 5.12
N ARG A 62 -7.08 -7.45 5.16
CA ARG A 62 -6.36 -7.97 3.99
C ARG A 62 -7.34 -8.43 2.90
N GLU A 63 -8.43 -9.09 3.26
CA GLU A 63 -9.52 -9.43 2.34
C GLU A 63 -10.14 -8.18 1.71
N ALA A 64 -10.45 -7.17 2.54
CA ALA A 64 -11.00 -5.89 2.08
C ALA A 64 -10.10 -5.19 1.06
N LEU A 65 -8.77 -5.27 1.23
CA LEU A 65 -7.79 -4.60 0.39
C LEU A 65 -7.40 -5.41 -0.87
N LYS A 66 -7.85 -6.65 -1.00
CA LYS A 66 -7.39 -7.59 -2.04
C LYS A 66 -7.47 -7.04 -3.46
N ASP A 67 -8.59 -6.44 -3.84
CA ASP A 67 -8.79 -5.93 -5.19
C ASP A 67 -7.88 -4.74 -5.49
N THR A 68 -7.75 -3.81 -4.53
CA THR A 68 -6.84 -2.66 -4.62
C THR A 68 -5.39 -3.10 -4.74
N LEU A 69 -4.97 -4.08 -3.94
CA LEU A 69 -3.61 -4.63 -4.01
C LEU A 69 -3.36 -5.37 -5.32
N SER A 70 -4.36 -6.09 -5.84
CA SER A 70 -4.26 -6.77 -7.14
C SER A 70 -4.06 -5.78 -8.29
N GLN A 71 -4.72 -4.61 -8.23
CA GLN A 71 -4.49 -3.55 -9.22
C GLN A 71 -3.06 -3.02 -9.18
N ILE A 72 -2.49 -2.82 -7.99
CA ILE A 72 -1.10 -2.39 -7.82
C ILE A 72 -0.14 -3.44 -8.40
N VAL A 73 -0.33 -4.72 -8.03
CA VAL A 73 0.49 -5.83 -8.53
C VAL A 73 0.40 -5.96 -10.05
N ASN A 74 -0.79 -5.86 -10.62
CA ASN A 74 -0.98 -5.95 -12.08
C ASN A 74 -0.32 -4.78 -12.81
N ALA A 75 -0.39 -3.57 -12.26
CA ALA A 75 0.32 -2.42 -12.82
C ALA A 75 1.84 -2.66 -12.83
N ILE A 76 2.40 -3.22 -11.76
CA ILE A 76 3.82 -3.58 -11.69
C ILE A 76 4.16 -4.63 -12.74
N ARG A 77 3.35 -5.69 -12.87
CA ARG A 77 3.58 -6.75 -13.87
C ARG A 77 3.58 -6.22 -15.30
N ASN A 78 2.61 -5.38 -15.66
CA ASN A 78 2.52 -4.80 -16.99
C ASN A 78 3.79 -4.01 -17.36
N ILE A 79 4.33 -3.23 -16.40
CA ILE A 79 5.58 -2.48 -16.61
C ILE A 79 6.76 -3.44 -16.81
N LEU A 80 6.83 -4.53 -16.03
CA LEU A 80 7.88 -5.53 -16.16
C LEU A 80 7.81 -6.26 -17.52
N GLU A 81 6.61 -6.52 -18.05
CA GLU A 81 6.42 -7.14 -19.36
C GLU A 81 6.87 -6.23 -20.52
N GLU A 82 6.73 -4.91 -20.36
CA GLU A 82 7.17 -3.92 -21.35
C GLU A 82 8.67 -3.55 -21.21
N THR A 83 9.32 -4.00 -20.15
CA THR A 83 10.72 -3.65 -19.86
C THR A 83 11.67 -4.33 -20.85
N PRO A 84 12.56 -3.58 -21.53
CA PRO A 84 13.54 -4.15 -22.45
C PRO A 84 14.44 -5.20 -21.79
N PRO A 85 14.85 -6.26 -22.51
CA PRO A 85 15.69 -7.33 -21.95
C PRO A 85 17.00 -6.84 -21.32
N GLU A 86 17.56 -5.75 -21.85
CA GLU A 86 18.79 -5.14 -21.34
C GLU A 86 18.63 -4.62 -19.90
N LEU A 87 17.42 -4.18 -19.52
CA LEU A 87 17.09 -3.71 -18.18
C LEU A 87 16.52 -4.82 -17.29
N ALA A 88 15.94 -5.87 -17.89
CA ALA A 88 15.40 -7.01 -17.14
C ALA A 88 16.47 -7.74 -16.33
N SER A 89 17.70 -7.83 -16.85
CA SER A 89 18.82 -8.45 -16.14
C SER A 89 19.20 -7.66 -14.88
N ASP A 90 19.16 -6.33 -14.95
CA ASP A 90 19.42 -5.44 -13.81
C ASP A 90 18.38 -5.59 -12.70
N LEU A 91 17.10 -5.79 -13.08
CA LEU A 91 16.02 -6.04 -12.13
C LEU A 91 16.15 -7.37 -11.38
N ILE A 92 16.76 -8.39 -11.98
CA ILE A 92 17.00 -9.68 -11.31
C ILE A 92 18.04 -9.50 -10.18
N GLU A 93 19.06 -8.68 -10.41
CA GLU A 93 20.12 -8.42 -9.42
C GLU A 93 19.69 -7.42 -8.36
N ASN A 94 19.09 -6.29 -8.77
CA ASN A 94 18.80 -5.15 -7.90
C ASN A 94 17.36 -5.11 -7.37
N GLY A 95 16.44 -5.82 -8.02
CA GLY A 95 15.05 -5.91 -7.60
C GLY A 95 14.26 -4.60 -7.73
N LEU A 96 13.22 -4.47 -6.92
CA LEU A 96 12.32 -3.32 -6.85
C LEU A 96 12.49 -2.59 -5.53
N THR A 97 12.48 -1.25 -5.58
CA THR A 97 12.41 -0.41 -4.37
C THR A 97 11.04 0.24 -4.29
N ILE A 98 10.36 0.10 -3.14
CA ILE A 98 9.05 0.71 -2.90
C ILE A 98 9.22 1.94 -1.99
N ALA A 99 8.58 3.04 -2.38
CA ALA A 99 8.52 4.27 -1.59
C ALA A 99 7.07 4.81 -1.50
N GLY A 100 6.88 5.89 -0.73
CA GLY A 100 5.58 6.50 -0.44
C GLY A 100 4.88 5.92 0.78
N GLY A 101 3.80 6.55 1.24
CA GLY A 101 3.08 6.11 2.43
C GLY A 101 2.42 4.74 2.31
N GLY A 102 2.06 4.31 1.09
CA GLY A 102 1.54 2.97 0.82
C GLY A 102 2.56 1.86 1.07
N ALA A 103 3.85 2.17 1.02
CA ALA A 103 4.94 1.24 1.30
C ALA A 103 4.93 0.75 2.76
N LEU A 104 4.23 1.47 3.66
CA LEU A 104 4.13 1.13 5.08
C LEU A 104 3.08 0.05 5.38
N LEU A 105 2.32 -0.40 4.38
CA LEU A 105 1.38 -1.49 4.56
C LEU A 105 2.15 -2.80 4.82
N ARG A 106 1.85 -3.48 5.93
CA ARG A 106 2.62 -4.65 6.38
C ARG A 106 2.64 -5.75 5.32
N GLY A 107 3.83 -6.17 4.92
CA GLY A 107 4.02 -7.26 3.95
C GLY A 107 3.75 -6.88 2.50
N ILE A 108 3.68 -5.59 2.16
CA ILE A 108 3.50 -5.16 0.76
C ILE A 108 4.69 -5.57 -0.13
N ASP A 109 5.89 -5.49 0.43
CA ASP A 109 7.14 -6.00 -0.13
C ASP A 109 7.07 -7.50 -0.41
N LYS A 110 6.59 -8.29 0.57
CA LYS A 110 6.42 -9.73 0.45
C LYS A 110 5.40 -10.10 -0.62
N LEU A 111 4.26 -9.40 -0.66
CA LEU A 111 3.24 -9.59 -1.69
C LEU A 111 3.83 -9.34 -3.08
N ILE A 112 4.44 -8.18 -3.29
CA ILE A 112 4.99 -7.82 -4.61
C ILE A 112 6.12 -8.78 -4.99
N SER A 113 6.99 -9.17 -4.05
CA SER A 113 8.06 -10.13 -4.32
C SER A 113 7.51 -11.50 -4.72
N GLN A 114 6.47 -11.99 -4.03
CA GLN A 114 5.82 -13.26 -4.38
C GLN A 114 5.23 -13.21 -5.80
N GLU A 115 4.58 -12.11 -6.15
CA GLU A 115 3.84 -11.97 -7.41
C GLU A 115 4.75 -11.65 -8.61
N THR A 116 5.88 -10.98 -8.39
CA THR A 116 6.83 -10.60 -9.45
C THR A 116 8.03 -11.53 -9.57
N LYS A 117 8.31 -12.33 -8.54
CA LYS A 117 9.53 -13.16 -8.41
C LYS A 117 10.83 -12.36 -8.36
N LEU A 118 10.75 -11.07 -8.06
CA LEU A 118 11.90 -10.19 -7.89
C LEU A 118 12.15 -9.90 -6.41
N PRO A 119 13.40 -9.60 -6.02
CA PRO A 119 13.70 -8.99 -4.73
C PRO A 119 12.93 -7.68 -4.59
N VAL A 120 12.38 -7.40 -3.42
CA VAL A 120 11.66 -6.15 -3.15
C VAL A 120 12.12 -5.59 -1.82
N VAL A 121 12.52 -4.33 -1.82
CA VAL A 121 12.98 -3.61 -0.64
C VAL A 121 12.15 -2.34 -0.43
N LEU A 122 11.94 -1.97 0.83
CA LEU A 122 11.37 -0.68 1.18
C LEU A 122 12.49 0.36 1.23
N ALA A 123 12.22 1.56 0.72
CA ALA A 123 13.13 2.69 0.90
C ALA A 123 13.31 3.01 2.40
N ASP A 124 14.51 3.44 2.81
CA ASP A 124 14.85 3.70 4.22
C ASP A 124 13.89 4.68 4.92
N ASP A 125 13.51 5.73 4.20
CA ASP A 125 12.43 6.63 4.60
C ASP A 125 11.52 6.83 3.38
N PRO A 126 10.45 6.02 3.28
CA PRO A 126 9.58 6.01 2.11
C PRO A 126 8.64 7.22 2.10
N LEU A 127 8.34 7.81 3.27
CA LEU A 127 7.43 8.96 3.38
C LEU A 127 8.06 10.23 2.82
N SER A 128 9.33 10.49 3.12
CA SER A 128 10.01 11.69 2.64
C SER A 128 10.83 11.47 1.36
N ALA A 129 10.79 10.27 0.77
CA ALA A 129 11.56 9.92 -0.43
C ALA A 129 11.39 10.93 -1.57
N VAL A 130 10.14 11.36 -1.84
CA VAL A 130 9.84 12.33 -2.90
C VAL A 130 10.49 13.68 -2.61
N VAL A 131 10.23 14.28 -1.43
CA VAL A 131 10.77 15.60 -1.09
C VAL A 131 12.30 15.61 -0.99
N ARG A 132 12.91 14.53 -0.49
CA ARG A 132 14.37 14.38 -0.46
C ARG A 132 14.95 14.29 -1.88
N GLY A 133 14.32 13.51 -2.75
CA GLY A 133 14.73 13.40 -4.16
C GLY A 133 14.67 14.75 -4.87
N THR A 134 13.58 15.50 -4.66
CA THR A 134 13.44 16.87 -5.17
C THR A 134 14.55 17.79 -4.63
N GLY A 135 14.85 17.75 -3.34
CA GLY A 135 15.92 18.54 -2.74
C GLY A 135 17.29 18.23 -3.36
N LYS A 136 17.65 16.94 -3.47
CA LYS A 136 18.90 16.51 -4.11
C LYS A 136 19.03 16.98 -5.55
N MET A 137 17.94 16.93 -6.31
CA MET A 137 17.91 17.40 -7.70
C MET A 137 18.26 18.89 -7.80
N LEU A 138 17.76 19.72 -6.87
CA LEU A 138 18.03 21.16 -6.84
C LEU A 138 19.48 21.50 -6.45
N GLU A 139 20.14 20.63 -5.68
CA GLU A 139 21.55 20.80 -5.30
C GLU A 139 22.51 20.38 -6.44
N GLU A 140 22.07 19.48 -7.32
CA GLU A 140 22.89 18.88 -8.36
C GLU A 140 22.65 19.49 -9.75
N SER A 141 23.56 20.38 -10.16
CA SER A 141 23.51 21.10 -11.45
C SER A 141 23.35 20.23 -12.70
N ARG A 142 23.70 18.94 -12.65
CA ARG A 142 23.49 17.99 -13.75
C ARG A 142 22.01 17.74 -14.04
N TYR A 143 21.19 17.64 -12.99
CA TYR A 143 19.76 17.31 -13.12
C TYR A 143 18.90 18.54 -13.39
N LEU A 144 19.35 19.72 -12.95
CA LEU A 144 18.68 20.99 -13.21
C LEU A 144 18.60 21.38 -14.70
N LYS A 145 19.54 20.91 -15.52
CA LYS A 145 19.61 21.23 -16.96
C LYS A 145 18.58 20.49 -17.81
N GLU A 146 18.01 19.40 -17.29
CA GLU A 146 17.05 18.56 -18.02
C GLU A 146 15.60 18.99 -17.81
N PHE A 147 15.34 19.94 -16.89
CA PHE A 147 14.00 20.48 -16.68
C PHE A 147 13.70 21.64 -17.65
N PRO A 148 12.53 21.66 -18.30
CA PRO A 148 12.07 22.83 -19.05
C PRO A 148 12.01 24.02 -18.11
N GLN A 149 12.84 25.02 -18.37
CA GLN A 149 12.74 26.34 -17.75
C GLN A 149 11.64 27.07 -18.54
N GLU A 150 10.38 26.90 -18.15
CA GLU A 150 9.29 27.75 -18.66
C GLU A 150 9.47 29.20 -18.22
#